data_AF-Q8NX59-F1
#
_entry.id   AF-Q8NX59-F1
#
_cell.length_a   1.000
_cell.length_b   1.000
_cell.length_c   1.000
_cell.angle_alpha   90.00
_cell.angle_beta   90.00
_cell.angle_gamma   90.00
#
_symmetry.space_group_name_H-M   'P 1'
#
loop_
_entity.id
_entity.type
_entity.pdbx_description
1 polymer ?
#
loop_
_entity_poly.entity_id
_entity_poly.type
_entity_poly.pdbx_seq_one_letter_code
_entity_poly.pdbx_strand_id
1 'polypeptide(L)'
;MANIVFKLSDKDITTLMSRITFDTENLPQGMKARAKYQNTTVNIYQSGKVMFQGNHAEAVSKELLPQHSQLNTNKTKKKNMANSFLEQTLMYDQFNCIGSDEAGSGDYFGPLTVCAAFVTKEHVPILKTLGVDDSKKLTDTKIVELAEQLVTFIPHSLLTLHNEKYNIQQAKGWTQVKMKAVLHNEAIKNVLEKIDSSQLDYIVIDQFAKREVYNHYALSDIPLPKKTKFETKGESKSLAIAVASIISRYAFVTYMDQISKNINMTIPKGAGAKVDVIAAKIIKKYGLSHLDTISKKHFKNREKAQKILKPL
;
A
#
# COMPACT_ATOMS: atom_id res chain seq x y z
N MET A 1 -9.82 17.60 -10.33
CA MET A 1 -9.21 17.18 -11.61
C MET A 1 -9.78 15.82 -11.97
N ALA A 2 -10.26 15.65 -13.20
CA ALA A 2 -10.76 14.36 -13.66
C ALA A 2 -9.60 13.47 -14.11
N ASN A 3 -9.64 12.19 -13.75
CA ASN A 3 -8.71 11.18 -14.22
C ASN A 3 -9.50 10.09 -14.95
N ILE A 4 -9.11 9.75 -16.17
CA ILE A 4 -9.74 8.70 -16.98
C ILE A 4 -8.68 7.73 -17.43
N VAL A 5 -8.95 6.44 -17.25
CA VAL A 5 -7.96 5.40 -17.55
C VAL A 5 -8.57 4.31 -18.40
N PHE A 6 -7.80 3.89 -19.39
CA PHE A 6 -8.13 2.80 -20.30
C PHE A 6 -7.09 1.70 -20.15
N LYS A 7 -7.54 0.45 -20.32
CA LYS A 7 -6.64 -0.66 -20.62
C LYS A 7 -6.67 -0.86 -22.13
N LEU A 8 -5.54 -0.58 -22.78
CA LEU A 8 -5.43 -0.62 -24.23
C LEU A 8 -4.59 -1.82 -24.67
N SER A 9 -4.89 -2.33 -25.87
CA SER A 9 -4.00 -3.27 -26.56
C SER A 9 -2.72 -2.57 -27.01
N ASP A 10 -1.64 -3.31 -27.30
CA ASP A 10 -0.42 -2.71 -27.86
C ASP A 10 -0.69 -1.98 -29.17
N LYS A 11 -1.61 -2.49 -30.01
CA LYS A 11 -2.04 -1.83 -31.25
C LYS A 11 -2.70 -0.48 -30.98
N ASP A 12 -3.57 -0.41 -29.98
CA ASP A 12 -4.24 0.84 -29.59
C ASP A 12 -3.26 1.84 -28.99
N ILE A 13 -2.26 1.36 -28.23
CA ILE A 13 -1.19 2.21 -27.69
C ILE A 13 -0.32 2.77 -28.80
N THR A 14 0.10 1.97 -29.77
CA THR A 14 0.87 2.46 -30.92
C THR A 14 0.07 3.50 -31.70
N THR A 15 -1.25 3.27 -31.88
CA THR A 15 -2.14 4.24 -32.53
C THR A 15 -2.28 5.52 -31.71
N LEU A 16 -2.35 5.45 -30.38
CA LEU A 16 -2.37 6.62 -29.52
C LEU A 16 -1.05 7.40 -29.60
N MET A 17 0.08 6.70 -29.55
CA MET A 17 1.42 7.28 -29.64
C MET A 17 1.71 7.90 -31.00
N SER A 18 0.97 7.55 -32.06
CA SER A 18 1.07 8.22 -33.36
C SER A 18 0.22 9.49 -33.49
N ARG A 19 -0.69 9.76 -32.54
CA ARG A 19 -1.59 10.93 -32.60
C ARG A 19 -1.02 12.18 -31.94
N ILE A 20 -0.17 12.02 -30.93
CA ILE A 20 0.47 13.11 -30.20
C ILE A 20 1.91 12.73 -29.86
N THR A 21 2.78 13.72 -29.63
CA THR A 21 4.16 13.49 -29.21
C THR A 21 4.23 13.03 -27.76
N PHE A 22 4.91 11.91 -27.53
CA PHE A 22 5.19 11.38 -26.19
C PHE A 22 6.69 11.42 -25.88
N ASP A 23 7.01 11.76 -24.64
CA ASP A 23 8.31 11.52 -24.02
C ASP A 23 8.42 10.06 -23.60
N THR A 24 9.48 9.38 -24.01
CA THR A 24 9.78 7.98 -23.64
C THR A 24 11.01 7.84 -22.75
N GLU A 25 11.71 8.95 -22.49
CA GLU A 25 12.93 8.99 -21.68
C GLU A 25 12.67 9.65 -20.32
N ASN A 26 13.53 9.36 -19.33
CA ASN A 26 13.46 9.94 -17.98
C ASN A 26 12.10 9.77 -17.27
N LEU A 27 11.42 8.65 -17.54
CA LEU A 27 10.12 8.35 -16.96
C LEU A 27 10.25 7.60 -15.62
N PRO A 28 9.27 7.75 -14.71
CA PRO A 28 9.19 6.90 -13.53
C PRO A 28 9.13 5.41 -13.89
N GLN A 29 9.60 4.55 -12.97
CA GLN A 29 9.57 3.10 -13.14
C GLN A 29 8.15 2.59 -13.47
N GLY A 30 8.05 1.63 -14.40
CA GLY A 30 6.79 1.07 -14.89
C GLY A 30 6.06 1.92 -15.94
N MET A 31 6.50 3.15 -16.23
CA MET A 31 5.95 3.99 -17.28
C MET A 31 6.62 3.70 -18.63
N LYS A 32 5.82 3.63 -19.70
CA LYS A 32 6.24 3.42 -21.09
C LYS A 32 6.38 4.74 -21.84
N ALA A 33 5.48 5.69 -21.60
CA ALA A 33 5.47 7.00 -22.27
C ALA A 33 4.68 8.04 -21.45
N ARG A 34 5.00 9.33 -21.59
CA ARG A 34 4.22 10.45 -21.02
C ARG A 34 4.05 11.56 -22.06
N ALA A 35 2.91 12.22 -22.07
CA ALA A 35 2.67 13.41 -22.89
C ALA A 35 1.87 14.46 -22.12
N LYS A 36 1.95 15.72 -22.54
CA LYS A 36 0.98 16.77 -22.19
C LYS A 36 0.27 17.22 -23.46
N TYR A 37 -1.05 17.18 -23.45
CA TYR A 37 -1.88 17.55 -24.58
C TYR A 37 -3.14 18.27 -24.09
N GLN A 38 -3.42 19.48 -24.60
CA GLN A 38 -4.56 20.31 -24.21
C GLN A 38 -4.79 20.40 -22.68
N ASN A 39 -3.75 20.77 -21.92
CA ASN A 39 -3.77 20.81 -20.44
C ASN A 39 -4.19 19.48 -19.76
N THR A 40 -4.00 18.36 -20.45
CA THR A 40 -4.20 17.00 -19.94
C THR A 40 -2.87 16.24 -20.01
N THR A 41 -2.44 15.66 -18.90
CA THR A 41 -1.29 14.75 -18.86
C THR A 41 -1.75 13.35 -19.25
N VAL A 42 -1.09 12.74 -20.22
CA VAL A 42 -1.35 11.37 -20.68
C VAL A 42 -0.16 10.49 -20.30
N ASN A 43 -0.38 9.49 -19.45
CA ASN A 43 0.64 8.55 -18.98
C ASN A 43 0.32 7.15 -19.51
N ILE A 44 1.27 6.52 -20.19
CA ILE A 44 1.17 5.13 -20.68
C ILE A 44 2.09 4.28 -19.82
N TYR A 45 1.58 3.17 -19.29
CA TYR A 45 2.33 2.23 -18.45
C TYR A 45 2.71 0.97 -19.22
N GLN A 46 3.80 0.31 -18.81
CA GLN A 46 4.27 -0.94 -19.41
C GLN A 46 3.21 -2.05 -19.40
N SER A 47 2.27 -2.01 -18.46
CA SER A 47 1.17 -2.97 -18.40
C SER A 47 0.17 -2.81 -19.56
N GLY A 48 0.18 -1.72 -20.31
CA GLY A 48 -0.83 -1.39 -21.34
C GLY A 48 -1.95 -0.47 -20.84
N LYS A 49 -1.83 0.06 -19.62
CA LYS A 49 -2.76 1.07 -19.08
C LYS A 49 -2.40 2.46 -19.58
N VAL A 50 -3.39 3.27 -19.91
CA VAL A 50 -3.24 4.66 -20.32
C VAL A 50 -4.11 5.56 -19.45
N MET A 51 -3.52 6.55 -18.80
CA MET A 51 -4.19 7.48 -17.90
C MET A 51 -4.14 8.92 -18.42
N PHE A 52 -5.30 9.54 -18.52
CA PHE A 52 -5.52 10.95 -18.83
C PHE A 52 -5.84 11.70 -17.54
N GLN A 53 -5.07 12.74 -17.20
CA GLN A 53 -5.25 13.54 -15.99
C GLN A 53 -5.32 15.02 -16.33
N GLY A 54 -6.36 15.71 -15.87
CA GLY A 54 -6.51 17.14 -16.07
C GLY A 54 -7.97 17.55 -16.16
N ASN A 55 -8.23 18.86 -16.28
CA ASN A 55 -9.60 19.36 -16.38
C ASN A 55 -10.28 18.95 -17.70
N HIS A 56 -9.49 18.63 -18.74
CA HIS A 56 -9.98 18.23 -20.06
C HIS A 56 -9.80 16.72 -20.34
N ALA A 57 -9.52 15.89 -19.31
CA ALA A 57 -9.23 14.47 -19.49
C ALA A 57 -10.33 13.70 -20.26
N GLU A 58 -11.61 14.05 -20.06
CA GLU A 58 -12.73 13.44 -20.78
C GLU A 58 -12.80 13.83 -22.25
N ALA A 59 -12.61 15.11 -22.58
CA ALA A 59 -12.59 15.57 -23.96
C ALA A 59 -11.39 14.95 -24.70
N VAL A 60 -10.21 15.04 -24.11
CA VAL A 60 -8.95 14.55 -24.70
C VAL A 60 -8.96 13.04 -24.88
N SER A 61 -9.49 12.27 -23.92
CA SER A 61 -9.58 10.81 -24.08
C SER A 61 -10.54 10.40 -25.20
N LYS A 62 -11.69 11.07 -25.35
CA LYS A 62 -12.62 10.82 -26.46
C LYS A 62 -12.02 11.20 -27.81
N GLU A 63 -11.26 12.29 -27.88
CA GLU A 63 -10.55 12.73 -29.08
C GLU A 63 -9.46 11.74 -29.49
N LEU A 64 -8.61 11.34 -28.55
CA LEU A 64 -7.46 10.48 -28.85
C LEU A 64 -7.82 8.99 -28.95
N LEU A 65 -8.91 8.55 -28.31
CA LEU A 65 -9.40 7.18 -28.32
C LEU A 65 -10.90 7.11 -28.69
N PRO A 66 -11.30 7.53 -29.90
CA PRO A 66 -12.70 7.61 -30.30
C PRO A 66 -13.39 6.24 -30.27
N GLN A 67 -12.64 5.16 -30.50
CA GLN A 67 -13.16 3.79 -30.50
C GLN A 67 -13.47 3.27 -29.09
N HIS A 68 -12.87 3.88 -28.05
CA HIS A 68 -13.10 3.55 -26.64
C HIS A 68 -14.09 4.51 -25.95
N SER A 69 -14.58 5.53 -26.68
CA SER A 69 -15.45 6.59 -26.15
C SER A 69 -16.83 6.11 -25.66
N GLN A 70 -17.27 4.92 -26.05
CA GLN A 70 -18.61 4.40 -25.75
C GLN A 70 -18.67 3.43 -24.55
N LEU A 71 -17.54 3.07 -23.93
CA LEU A 71 -17.49 1.98 -22.93
C LEU A 71 -17.58 2.40 -21.45
N ASN A 72 -17.64 3.70 -21.13
CA ASN A 72 -17.72 4.17 -19.75
C ASN A 72 -18.93 5.09 -19.50
N THR A 73 -20.14 4.54 -19.64
CA THR A 73 -21.37 5.15 -19.09
C THR A 73 -22.20 4.12 -18.31
N ASN A 74 -21.59 3.44 -17.33
CA ASN A 74 -22.39 2.76 -16.30
C ASN A 74 -22.99 3.80 -15.36
N LYS A 75 -24.15 4.34 -15.76
CA LYS A 75 -25.12 5.00 -14.88
C LYS A 75 -25.43 4.07 -13.72
N THR A 76 -24.99 4.44 -12.52
CA THR A 76 -25.40 3.83 -11.27
C THR A 76 -26.91 4.02 -11.08
N LYS A 77 -27.68 2.93 -11.24
CA LYS A 77 -29.08 2.87 -10.83
C LYS A 77 -29.13 2.99 -9.29
N LYS A 78 -29.60 4.14 -8.79
CA LYS A 78 -30.04 4.31 -7.39
C LYS A 78 -31.16 3.31 -7.09
N LYS A 79 -30.92 2.37 -6.17
CA LYS A 79 -31.98 1.67 -5.43
C LYS A 79 -32.01 2.25 -4.02
N ASN A 80 -33.09 2.96 -3.70
CA ASN A 80 -33.46 3.24 -2.33
C ASN A 80 -34.02 1.95 -1.71
N MET A 81 -33.50 1.53 -0.56
CA MET A 81 -34.24 0.65 0.33
C MET A 81 -33.85 0.99 1.78
N ALA A 82 -34.89 1.11 2.59
CA ALA A 82 -34.89 1.70 3.91
C ALA A 82 -34.51 0.70 5.01
N ASN A 83 -34.05 1.26 6.12
CA ASN A 83 -34.20 0.80 7.51
C ASN A 83 -33.91 -0.68 7.85
N SER A 84 -32.70 -0.92 8.36
CA SER A 84 -32.51 -1.83 9.50
C SER A 84 -31.32 -1.37 10.34
N PHE A 85 -31.54 -1.16 11.64
CA PHE A 85 -30.57 -0.69 12.63
C PHE A 85 -29.62 -1.82 13.09
N LEU A 86 -29.00 -2.51 12.13
CA LEU A 86 -27.97 -3.53 12.34
C LEU A 86 -26.72 -3.02 11.63
N GLU A 87 -25.66 -2.74 12.40
CA GLU A 87 -24.33 -2.21 11.97
C GLU A 87 -24.20 -2.01 10.46
N GLN A 88 -24.65 -0.85 9.97
CA GLN A 88 -24.47 -0.49 8.57
C GLN A 88 -22.97 -0.48 8.29
N THR A 89 -22.49 -1.51 7.59
CA THR A 89 -21.13 -1.53 7.08
C THR A 89 -21.02 -0.38 6.08
N LEU A 90 -20.41 0.72 6.51
CA LEU A 90 -20.16 1.88 5.67
C LEU A 90 -19.25 1.43 4.52
N MET A 91 -19.71 1.68 3.29
CA MET A 91 -18.88 1.57 2.10
C MET A 91 -18.09 2.86 1.96
N TYR A 92 -16.86 2.87 2.46
CA TYR A 92 -16.03 4.08 2.56
C TYR A 92 -15.63 4.65 1.20
N ASP A 93 -15.70 3.86 0.14
CA ASP A 93 -15.41 4.27 -1.24
C ASP A 93 -16.32 5.41 -1.76
N GLN A 94 -17.43 5.71 -1.07
CA GLN A 94 -18.29 6.85 -1.41
C GLN A 94 -17.82 8.18 -0.81
N PHE A 95 -16.77 8.14 0.01
CA PHE A 95 -16.27 9.26 0.80
C PHE A 95 -14.77 9.49 0.55
N ASN A 96 -14.28 10.63 0.99
CA ASN A 96 -12.86 10.93 1.02
C ASN A 96 -12.26 10.38 2.31
N CYS A 97 -11.37 9.40 2.20
CA CYS A 97 -10.87 8.65 3.34
C CYS A 97 -9.35 8.60 3.37
N ILE A 98 -8.79 8.72 4.58
CA ILE A 98 -7.47 8.17 4.85
C ILE A 98 -7.65 6.72 5.28
N GLY A 99 -6.96 5.79 4.65
CA GLY A 99 -6.85 4.40 5.09
C GLY A 99 -5.46 4.13 5.64
N SER A 100 -5.32 3.24 6.62
CA SER A 100 -4.00 2.79 7.09
C SER A 100 -3.95 1.29 7.36
N ASP A 101 -2.80 0.70 7.02
CA ASP A 101 -2.51 -0.73 7.17
C ASP A 101 -1.00 -0.96 7.30
N GLU A 102 -0.60 -2.16 7.70
CA GLU A 102 0.80 -2.57 7.87
C GLU A 102 1.17 -3.85 7.13
N ALA A 103 2.48 -4.08 6.98
CA ALA A 103 3.03 -5.34 6.52
C ALA A 103 4.28 -5.73 7.32
N GLY A 104 4.60 -7.02 7.33
CA GLY A 104 5.80 -7.56 7.97
C GLY A 104 5.66 -7.88 9.47
N SER A 105 4.48 -7.72 10.08
CA SER A 105 4.26 -7.97 11.51
C SER A 105 4.49 -9.44 11.90
N GLY A 106 4.03 -10.38 11.07
CA GLY A 106 4.17 -11.83 11.26
C GLY A 106 5.45 -12.45 10.68
N ASP A 107 6.28 -11.64 10.03
CA ASP A 107 7.52 -12.09 9.39
C ASP A 107 8.70 -11.99 10.36
N TYR A 108 9.49 -13.07 10.51
CA TYR A 108 10.66 -13.04 11.39
C TYR A 108 11.75 -12.11 10.85
N PHE A 109 12.03 -12.23 9.55
CA PHE A 109 12.96 -11.36 8.85
C PHE A 109 12.27 -10.08 8.39
N GLY A 110 13.07 -9.04 8.21
CA GLY A 110 12.62 -7.77 7.63
C GLY A 110 11.84 -6.87 8.60
N PRO A 111 11.58 -5.63 8.15
CA PRO A 111 11.01 -4.57 8.99
C PRO A 111 9.52 -4.78 9.30
N LEU A 112 8.98 -3.90 10.13
CA LEU A 112 7.55 -3.60 10.18
C LEU A 112 7.31 -2.32 9.38
N THR A 113 6.44 -2.36 8.37
CA THR A 113 6.12 -1.20 7.52
C THR A 113 4.67 -0.80 7.71
N VAL A 114 4.39 0.47 7.94
CA VAL A 114 3.03 1.02 8.10
C VAL A 114 2.82 2.12 7.08
N CYS A 115 1.68 2.10 6.40
CA CYS A 115 1.31 3.16 5.48
C CYS A 115 -0.05 3.76 5.86
N ALA A 116 -0.20 5.05 5.64
CA ALA A 116 -1.49 5.73 5.54
C ALA A 116 -1.61 6.37 4.15
N ALA A 117 -2.78 6.31 3.53
CA ALA A 117 -3.02 6.80 2.18
C ALA A 117 -4.38 7.53 2.10
N PHE A 118 -4.40 8.70 1.43
CA PHE A 118 -5.61 9.48 1.20
C PHE A 118 -6.24 9.17 -0.16
N VAL A 119 -7.42 8.57 -0.13
CA VAL A 119 -8.20 8.20 -1.31
C VAL A 119 -9.48 9.01 -1.31
N THR A 120 -9.69 9.80 -2.36
CA THR A 120 -10.96 10.51 -2.57
C THR A 120 -11.93 9.66 -3.39
N LYS A 121 -13.21 10.05 -3.39
CA LYS A 121 -14.21 9.43 -4.26
C LYS A 121 -13.85 9.50 -5.75
N GLU A 122 -13.10 10.52 -6.18
CA GLU A 122 -12.61 10.68 -7.56
C GLU A 122 -11.48 9.68 -7.90
N HIS A 123 -10.76 9.16 -6.90
CA HIS A 123 -9.74 8.13 -7.11
C HIS A 123 -10.37 6.75 -7.33
N VAL A 124 -11.57 6.47 -6.82
CA VAL A 124 -12.17 5.14 -6.84
C VAL A 124 -12.25 4.49 -8.24
N PRO A 125 -12.68 5.19 -9.30
CA PRO A 125 -12.70 4.62 -10.65
C PRO A 125 -11.32 4.16 -11.13
N ILE A 126 -10.27 4.95 -10.88
CA ILE A 126 -8.90 4.57 -11.26
C ILE A 126 -8.40 3.42 -10.38
N LEU A 127 -8.60 3.44 -9.07
CA LEU A 127 -8.14 2.34 -8.21
C LEU A 127 -8.76 0.99 -8.61
N LYS A 128 -10.06 0.97 -8.94
CA LYS A 128 -10.74 -0.22 -9.50
C LYS A 128 -10.15 -0.64 -10.84
N THR A 129 -9.88 0.31 -11.72
CA THR A 129 -9.24 0.05 -13.03
C THR A 129 -7.80 -0.46 -12.87
N LEU A 130 -7.08 0.00 -11.84
CA LEU A 130 -5.74 -0.49 -11.54
C LEU A 130 -5.77 -1.95 -11.08
N GLY A 131 -6.88 -2.39 -10.49
CA GLY A 131 -7.02 -3.69 -9.84
C GLY A 131 -6.53 -3.67 -8.39
N VAL A 132 -6.73 -2.54 -7.70
CA VAL A 132 -6.54 -2.48 -6.24
C VAL A 132 -7.57 -3.41 -5.59
N ASP A 133 -7.07 -4.40 -4.87
CA ASP A 133 -7.82 -5.40 -4.11
C ASP A 133 -7.01 -5.72 -2.85
N ASP A 134 -7.47 -6.66 -2.03
CA ASP A 134 -6.76 -7.22 -0.90
C ASP A 134 -5.35 -7.67 -1.31
N SER A 135 -4.34 -7.02 -0.73
CA SER A 135 -2.92 -7.24 -1.01
C SER A 135 -2.49 -8.69 -0.78
N LYS A 136 -3.20 -9.43 0.09
CA LYS A 136 -2.93 -10.84 0.41
C LYS A 136 -3.25 -11.77 -0.76
N LYS A 137 -4.10 -11.35 -1.71
CA LYS A 137 -4.45 -12.10 -2.92
C LYS A 137 -3.53 -11.79 -4.10
N LEU A 138 -2.70 -10.76 -3.99
CA LEU A 138 -1.83 -10.29 -5.05
C LEU A 138 -0.44 -10.94 -4.93
N THR A 139 0.19 -11.21 -6.07
CA THR A 139 1.58 -11.64 -6.10
C THR A 139 2.51 -10.47 -5.80
N ASP A 140 3.73 -10.74 -5.33
CA ASP A 140 4.72 -9.68 -5.06
C ASP A 140 4.99 -8.82 -6.29
N THR A 141 5.10 -9.43 -7.47
CA THR A 141 5.25 -8.72 -8.75
C THR A 141 4.09 -7.75 -8.99
N LYS A 142 2.85 -8.17 -8.69
CA LYS A 142 1.68 -7.31 -8.85
C LYS A 142 1.64 -6.19 -7.81
N ILE A 143 2.06 -6.47 -6.58
CA ILE A 143 2.20 -5.47 -5.52
C ILE A 143 3.18 -4.37 -5.94
N VAL A 144 4.36 -4.74 -6.46
CA VAL A 144 5.36 -3.79 -6.96
C VAL A 144 4.77 -2.93 -8.10
N GLU A 145 4.17 -3.56 -9.11
CA GLU A 145 3.57 -2.86 -10.25
C GLU A 145 2.50 -1.85 -9.82
N LEU A 146 1.64 -2.24 -8.86
CA LEU A 146 0.57 -1.38 -8.36
C LEU A 146 1.11 -0.25 -7.49
N ALA A 147 2.00 -0.56 -6.55
CA ALA A 147 2.55 0.43 -5.63
C ALA A 147 3.29 1.54 -6.39
N GLU A 148 4.13 1.18 -7.37
CA GLU A 148 4.83 2.14 -8.23
C GLU A 148 3.87 3.09 -8.96
N GLN A 149 2.69 2.61 -9.36
CA GLN A 149 1.64 3.47 -9.93
C GLN A 149 0.97 4.34 -8.87
N LEU A 150 0.56 3.75 -7.74
CA LEU A 150 -0.22 4.41 -6.69
C LEU A 150 0.53 5.59 -6.05
N VAL A 151 1.84 5.43 -5.79
CA VAL A 151 2.64 6.48 -5.15
C VAL A 151 2.75 7.77 -5.98
N THR A 152 2.46 7.71 -7.29
CA THR A 152 2.56 8.87 -8.19
C THR A 152 1.40 9.86 -8.07
N PHE A 153 0.25 9.44 -7.53
CA PHE A 153 -0.94 10.29 -7.48
C PHE A 153 -1.74 10.19 -6.18
N ILE A 154 -1.47 9.22 -5.31
CA ILE A 154 -2.11 9.12 -4.00
C ILE A 154 -1.24 9.80 -2.94
N PRO A 155 -1.73 10.84 -2.24
CA PRO A 155 -1.04 11.35 -1.05
C PRO A 155 -0.95 10.27 0.02
N HIS A 156 0.26 9.96 0.47
CA HIS A 156 0.50 8.88 1.44
C HIS A 156 1.67 9.19 2.38
N SER A 157 1.77 8.45 3.47
CA SER A 157 2.94 8.38 4.34
C SER A 157 3.28 6.92 4.59
N LEU A 158 4.53 6.54 4.35
CA LEU A 158 5.06 5.21 4.56
C LEU A 158 6.15 5.30 5.62
N LEU A 159 5.98 4.58 6.72
CA LEU A 159 6.94 4.51 7.82
C LEU A 159 7.48 3.09 7.96
N THR A 160 8.80 2.97 8.01
CA THR A 160 9.50 1.69 8.16
C THR A 160 10.20 1.62 9.51
N LEU A 161 9.82 0.64 10.33
CA LEU A 161 10.52 0.27 11.55
C LEU A 161 11.50 -0.87 11.24
N HIS A 162 12.72 -0.49 10.89
CA HIS A 162 13.84 -1.41 10.64
C HIS A 162 14.15 -2.29 11.86
N ASN A 163 14.68 -3.49 11.61
CA ASN A 163 14.90 -4.50 12.64
C ASN A 163 15.74 -4.02 13.83
N GLU A 164 16.79 -3.21 13.60
CA GLU A 164 17.59 -2.65 14.69
C GLU A 164 16.75 -1.79 15.64
N LYS A 165 15.99 -0.83 15.10
CA LYS A 165 15.10 0.03 15.88
C LYS A 165 13.93 -0.76 16.46
N TYR A 166 13.38 -1.72 15.72
CA TYR A 166 12.36 -2.66 16.21
C TYR A 166 12.86 -3.37 17.48
N ASN A 167 14.07 -3.94 17.43
CA ASN A 167 14.65 -4.69 18.53
C ASN A 167 14.98 -3.79 19.73
N ILE A 168 15.40 -2.54 19.51
CA ILE A 168 15.57 -1.54 20.58
C ILE A 168 14.23 -1.26 21.27
N GLN A 169 13.16 -1.02 20.51
CA GLN A 169 11.85 -0.73 21.10
C GLN A 169 11.27 -1.95 21.82
N GLN A 170 11.46 -3.15 21.26
CA GLN A 170 11.06 -4.40 21.90
C GLN A 170 11.78 -4.59 23.24
N ALA A 171 13.09 -4.31 23.29
CA ALA A 171 13.87 -4.40 24.52
C ALA A 171 13.43 -3.40 25.61
N LYS A 172 12.82 -2.27 25.21
CA LYS A 172 12.15 -1.32 26.12
C LYS A 172 10.75 -1.77 26.56
N GLY A 173 10.35 -3.00 26.25
CA GLY A 173 9.04 -3.57 26.61
C GLY A 173 7.90 -3.15 25.67
N TRP A 174 8.18 -2.57 24.50
CA TRP A 174 7.09 -2.29 23.55
C TRP A 174 6.58 -3.58 22.93
N THR A 175 5.27 -3.77 22.97
CA THR A 175 4.59 -4.82 22.23
C THR A 175 4.49 -4.44 20.74
N GLN A 176 4.29 -5.44 19.87
CA GLN A 176 3.98 -5.16 18.46
C GLN A 176 2.74 -4.27 18.31
N VAL A 177 1.72 -4.47 19.15
CA VAL A 177 0.53 -3.63 19.18
C VAL A 177 0.89 -2.17 19.45
N LYS A 178 1.79 -1.91 20.40
CA LYS A 178 2.27 -0.55 20.68
C LYS A 178 3.04 0.04 19.50
N MET A 179 3.98 -0.71 18.92
CA MET A 179 4.74 -0.25 17.75
C MET A 179 3.82 0.13 16.60
N LYS A 180 2.82 -0.72 16.30
CA LYS A 180 1.81 -0.46 15.28
C LYS A 180 1.00 0.80 15.60
N ALA A 181 0.45 0.92 16.82
CA ALA A 181 -0.33 2.09 17.21
C ALA A 181 0.44 3.40 17.03
N VAL A 182 1.70 3.45 17.45
CA VAL A 182 2.57 4.63 17.27
C VAL A 182 2.79 4.94 15.80
N LEU A 183 3.13 3.94 14.98
CA LEU A 183 3.41 4.13 13.56
C LEU A 183 2.16 4.51 12.75
N HIS A 184 1.00 3.91 13.03
CA HIS A 184 -0.26 4.28 12.36
C HIS A 184 -0.62 5.73 12.68
N ASN A 185 -0.52 6.13 13.95
CA ASN A 185 -0.84 7.50 14.36
C ASN A 185 0.02 8.51 13.62
N GLU A 186 1.31 8.23 13.54
CA GLU A 186 2.28 9.09 12.88
C GLU A 186 2.10 9.12 11.36
N ALA A 187 1.84 7.96 10.72
CA ALA A 187 1.57 7.91 9.29
C ALA A 187 0.32 8.72 8.92
N ILE A 188 -0.74 8.64 9.73
CA ILE A 188 -1.98 9.41 9.52
C ILE A 188 -1.73 10.91 9.67
N LYS A 189 -1.00 11.35 10.70
CA LYS A 189 -0.63 12.78 10.87
C LYS A 189 0.14 13.32 9.67
N ASN A 190 1.15 12.59 9.22
CA ASN A 190 1.93 12.95 8.03
C ASN A 190 1.07 13.07 6.76
N VAL A 191 -0.02 12.31 6.64
CA VAL A 191 -0.96 12.46 5.51
C VAL A 191 -1.85 13.69 5.70
N LEU A 192 -2.31 13.96 6.92
CA LEU A 192 -3.12 15.16 7.24
C LEU A 192 -2.37 16.46 6.93
N GLU A 193 -1.05 16.48 7.09
CA GLU A 193 -0.19 17.63 6.71
C GLU A 193 -0.07 17.83 5.19
N LYS A 194 -0.40 16.81 4.38
CA LYS A 194 -0.27 16.82 2.91
C LYS A 194 -1.57 17.15 2.18
N ILE A 195 -2.69 17.24 2.89
CA ILE A 195 -4.02 17.35 2.29
C ILE A 195 -4.82 18.50 2.92
N ASP A 196 -5.84 18.97 2.21
CA ASP A 196 -6.86 19.82 2.81
C ASP A 196 -7.81 18.97 3.67
N SER A 197 -7.56 18.96 4.99
CA SER A 197 -8.33 18.18 5.96
C SER A 197 -9.81 18.55 6.06
N SER A 198 -10.23 19.70 5.50
CA SER A 198 -11.65 20.08 5.42
C SER A 198 -12.46 19.16 4.51
N GLN A 199 -11.81 18.57 3.50
CA GLN A 199 -12.41 17.65 2.53
C GLN A 199 -12.44 16.18 2.99
N LEU A 200 -11.80 15.87 4.12
CA LEU A 200 -11.68 14.51 4.66
C LEU A 200 -12.96 14.11 5.40
N ASP A 201 -13.59 12.99 5.03
CA ASP A 201 -14.79 12.49 5.70
C ASP A 201 -14.43 11.53 6.84
N TYR A 202 -13.55 10.56 6.57
CA TYR A 202 -13.20 9.50 7.52
C TYR A 202 -11.70 9.19 7.52
N ILE A 203 -11.21 8.72 8.66
CA ILE A 203 -9.94 7.99 8.76
C ILE A 203 -10.32 6.55 9.12
N VAL A 204 -9.85 5.56 8.38
CA VAL A 204 -10.21 4.16 8.56
C VAL A 204 -8.93 3.37 8.79
N ILE A 205 -8.84 2.71 9.94
CA ILE A 205 -7.67 1.90 10.35
C ILE A 205 -8.08 0.44 10.28
N ASP A 206 -7.30 -0.42 9.61
CA ASP A 206 -7.52 -1.87 9.70
C ASP A 206 -7.30 -2.33 11.14
N GLN A 207 -8.33 -2.94 11.72
CA GLN A 207 -8.40 -3.14 13.16
C GLN A 207 -7.45 -4.25 13.62
N PHE A 208 -6.34 -3.87 14.24
CA PHE A 208 -5.41 -4.79 14.92
C PHE A 208 -5.49 -4.77 16.44
N ALA A 209 -6.23 -3.82 17.01
CA ALA A 209 -6.48 -3.69 18.43
C ALA A 209 -7.82 -2.98 18.66
N LYS A 210 -8.40 -3.17 19.86
CA LYS A 210 -9.53 -2.34 20.29
C LYS A 210 -9.10 -0.88 20.38
N ARG A 211 -10.02 0.06 20.17
CA ARG A 211 -9.74 1.50 20.18
C ARG A 211 -9.08 1.95 21.48
N GLU A 212 -9.52 1.41 22.60
CA GLU A 212 -9.02 1.74 23.94
C GLU A 212 -7.54 1.34 24.08
N VAL A 213 -7.19 0.16 23.55
CA VAL A 213 -5.81 -0.34 23.53
C VAL A 213 -4.94 0.49 22.58
N TYR A 214 -5.47 0.85 21.41
CA TYR A 214 -4.78 1.74 20.47
C TYR A 214 -4.47 3.09 21.14
N ASN A 215 -5.48 3.72 21.77
CA ASN A 215 -5.35 4.99 22.48
C ASN A 215 -4.31 4.93 23.60
N HIS A 216 -4.33 3.86 24.40
CA HIS A 216 -3.37 3.67 25.48
C HIS A 216 -1.92 3.60 24.99
N TYR A 217 -1.69 3.03 23.80
CA TYR A 217 -0.35 2.80 23.27
C TYR A 217 0.18 3.90 22.35
N ALA A 218 -0.68 4.64 21.68
CA ALA A 218 -0.26 5.78 20.87
C ALA A 218 0.46 6.81 21.75
N LEU A 219 1.55 7.40 21.25
CA LEU A 219 2.28 8.44 22.00
C LEU A 219 1.59 9.81 21.95
N SER A 220 0.44 9.90 21.31
CA SER A 220 -0.35 11.11 21.11
C SER A 220 -1.79 10.73 20.79
N ASP A 221 -2.70 11.69 20.92
CA ASP A 221 -4.11 11.48 20.60
C ASP A 221 -4.32 10.96 19.18
N ILE A 222 -5.37 10.16 18.99
CA ILE A 222 -5.84 9.76 17.66
C ILE A 222 -6.14 11.03 16.85
N PRO A 223 -5.57 11.21 15.65
CA PRO A 223 -5.93 12.30 14.76
C PRO A 223 -7.42 12.28 14.45
N LEU A 224 -8.08 13.43 14.60
CA LEU A 224 -9.50 13.62 14.31
C LEU A 224 -10.38 12.47 14.84
N PRO A 225 -10.41 12.23 16.17
CA PRO A 225 -10.96 11.00 16.75
C PRO A 225 -12.43 10.75 16.42
N LYS A 226 -13.20 11.81 16.14
CA LYS A 226 -14.59 11.74 15.68
C LYS A 226 -14.75 11.19 14.26
N LYS A 227 -13.78 11.45 13.37
CA LYS A 227 -13.72 10.95 11.98
C LYS A 227 -13.04 9.58 11.89
N THR A 228 -12.23 9.21 12.87
CA THR A 228 -11.50 7.94 12.87
C THR A 228 -12.39 6.75 13.21
N LYS A 229 -12.30 5.68 12.43
CA LYS A 229 -13.01 4.40 12.55
C LYS A 229 -12.00 3.25 12.53
N PHE A 230 -12.30 2.20 13.30
CA PHE A 230 -11.52 0.97 13.34
C PHE A 230 -12.39 -0.13 12.75
N GLU A 231 -11.96 -0.70 11.65
CA GLU A 231 -12.78 -1.64 10.89
C GLU A 231 -12.08 -2.99 10.81
N THR A 232 -12.81 -4.07 11.09
CA THR A 232 -12.34 -5.42 10.77
C THR A 232 -12.47 -5.68 9.28
N LYS A 233 -11.47 -6.34 8.68
CA LYS A 233 -11.38 -6.60 7.23
C LYS A 233 -11.48 -5.28 6.45
N GLY A 234 -10.74 -4.27 6.90
CA GLY A 234 -10.88 -2.91 6.42
C GLY A 234 -10.66 -2.75 4.92
N GLU A 235 -9.79 -3.58 4.33
CA GLU A 235 -9.49 -3.61 2.89
C GLU A 235 -10.72 -3.94 2.02
N SER A 236 -11.67 -4.71 2.56
CA SER A 236 -12.93 -5.05 1.88
C SER A 236 -13.97 -3.93 1.94
N LYS A 237 -13.79 -2.95 2.83
CA LYS A 237 -14.73 -1.86 3.10
C LYS A 237 -14.21 -0.51 2.59
N SER A 238 -12.89 -0.38 2.40
CA SER A 238 -12.22 0.86 2.03
C SER A 238 -11.05 0.61 1.08
N LEU A 239 -11.15 1.12 -0.14
CA LEU A 239 -10.01 1.19 -1.07
C LEU A 239 -8.83 1.99 -0.49
N ALA A 240 -9.07 2.91 0.43
CA ALA A 240 -8.00 3.63 1.12
C ALA A 240 -7.11 2.68 1.94
N ILE A 241 -7.72 1.71 2.65
CA ILE A 241 -7.00 0.67 3.38
C ILE A 241 -6.29 -0.26 2.41
N ALA A 242 -6.95 -0.69 1.33
CA ALA A 242 -6.33 -1.54 0.31
C ALA A 242 -5.10 -0.88 -0.33
N VAL A 243 -5.16 0.42 -0.64
CA VAL A 243 -4.01 1.19 -1.15
C VAL A 243 -2.88 1.25 -0.11
N ALA A 244 -3.19 1.56 1.15
CA ALA A 244 -2.19 1.56 2.22
C ALA A 244 -1.53 0.18 2.39
N SER A 245 -2.32 -0.90 2.30
CA SER A 245 -1.86 -2.30 2.35
C SER A 245 -0.89 -2.62 1.21
N ILE A 246 -1.20 -2.20 -0.01
CA ILE A 246 -0.33 -2.41 -1.18
C ILE A 246 0.99 -1.66 -1.00
N ILE A 247 0.96 -0.39 -0.59
CA ILE A 247 2.17 0.44 -0.41
C ILE A 247 3.03 -0.10 0.75
N SER A 248 2.42 -0.48 1.88
CA SER A 248 3.17 -1.07 3.00
C SER A 248 3.77 -2.43 2.60
N ARG A 249 3.02 -3.28 1.89
CA ARG A 249 3.50 -4.57 1.39
C ARG A 249 4.63 -4.40 0.37
N TYR A 250 4.54 -3.43 -0.52
CA TYR A 250 5.61 -3.09 -1.47
C TYR A 250 6.92 -2.76 -0.74
N ALA A 251 6.85 -1.87 0.25
CA ALA A 251 8.02 -1.53 1.06
C ALA A 251 8.62 -2.78 1.72
N PHE A 252 7.79 -3.61 2.36
CA PHE A 252 8.23 -4.84 3.00
C PHE A 252 8.93 -5.80 2.02
N VAL A 253 8.33 -6.07 0.87
CA VAL A 253 8.89 -6.96 -0.17
C VAL A 253 10.23 -6.42 -0.67
N THR A 254 10.31 -5.12 -0.99
CA THR A 254 11.55 -4.48 -1.44
C THR A 254 12.66 -4.59 -0.40
N TYR A 255 12.36 -4.43 0.89
CA TYR A 255 13.35 -4.65 1.95
C TYR A 255 13.80 -6.11 2.07
N MET A 256 12.90 -7.07 1.90
CA MET A 256 13.24 -8.49 1.92
C MET A 256 14.17 -8.89 0.75
N ASP A 257 13.93 -8.31 -0.42
CA ASP A 257 14.79 -8.49 -1.60
C ASP A 257 16.17 -7.87 -1.37
N GLN A 258 16.24 -6.68 -0.78
CA GLN A 258 17.50 -6.03 -0.38
C GLN A 258 18.29 -6.87 0.62
N ILE A 259 17.64 -7.41 1.67
CA ILE A 259 18.30 -8.31 2.62
C ILE A 259 18.84 -9.53 1.88
N SER A 260 18.01 -10.16 1.03
CA SER A 260 18.40 -11.36 0.28
C SER A 260 19.63 -11.11 -0.61
N LYS A 261 19.66 -9.97 -1.30
CA LYS A 261 20.78 -9.52 -2.12
C LYS A 261 22.04 -9.27 -1.28
N ASN A 262 21.92 -8.56 -0.17
CA ASN A 262 23.07 -8.18 0.66
C ASN A 262 23.77 -9.39 1.29
N ILE A 263 23.02 -10.43 1.66
CA ILE A 263 23.59 -11.64 2.28
C ILE A 263 23.81 -12.80 1.29
N ASN A 264 23.48 -12.58 0.01
CA ASN A 264 23.51 -13.58 -1.06
C ASN A 264 22.81 -14.91 -0.68
N MET A 265 21.62 -14.81 -0.11
CA MET A 265 20.75 -15.95 0.24
C MET A 265 19.28 -15.54 0.10
N THR A 266 18.43 -16.45 -0.38
CA THR A 266 16.98 -16.22 -0.41
C THR A 266 16.43 -16.19 1.02
N ILE A 267 15.84 -15.06 1.41
CA ILE A 267 15.16 -14.93 2.70
C ILE A 267 13.68 -15.30 2.56
N PRO A 268 13.21 -16.37 3.23
CA PRO A 268 11.80 -16.72 3.22
C PRO A 268 10.98 -15.76 4.09
N LYS A 269 9.77 -15.46 3.62
CA LYS A 269 8.73 -14.78 4.41
C LYS A 269 8.14 -15.70 5.49
N GLY A 270 7.47 -15.11 6.46
CA GLY A 270 6.80 -15.76 7.58
C GLY A 270 7.72 -16.12 8.75
N ALA A 271 7.31 -17.12 9.52
CA ALA A 271 8.00 -17.58 10.74
C ALA A 271 7.97 -19.12 10.90
N GLY A 272 7.86 -19.88 9.79
CA GLY A 272 7.80 -21.35 9.80
C GLY A 272 9.16 -22.05 9.86
N ALA A 273 9.18 -23.38 9.77
CA ALA A 273 10.40 -24.19 9.89
C ALA A 273 11.50 -23.84 8.85
N LYS A 274 11.12 -23.45 7.63
CA LYS A 274 12.08 -22.99 6.60
C LYS A 274 12.85 -21.74 7.05
N VAL A 275 12.18 -20.84 7.80
CA VAL A 275 12.78 -19.63 8.37
C VAL A 275 13.83 -20.00 9.42
N ASP A 276 13.54 -20.98 10.27
CA ASP A 276 14.48 -21.47 11.30
C ASP A 276 15.79 -21.99 10.68
N VAL A 277 15.68 -22.76 9.59
CA VAL A 277 16.84 -23.30 8.85
C VAL A 277 17.68 -22.19 8.21
N ILE A 278 17.02 -21.19 7.58
CA ILE A 278 17.75 -20.06 6.97
C ILE A 278 18.40 -19.19 8.05
N ALA A 279 17.73 -18.94 9.17
CA ALA A 279 18.30 -18.24 10.31
C ALA A 279 19.54 -18.96 10.87
N ALA A 280 19.51 -20.30 10.98
CA ALA A 280 20.67 -21.09 11.39
C ALA A 280 21.84 -20.95 10.40
N LYS A 281 21.58 -20.98 9.09
CA LYS A 281 22.60 -20.74 8.06
C LYS A 281 23.22 -19.34 8.17
N ILE A 282 22.40 -18.32 8.43
CA ILE A 282 22.87 -16.94 8.62
C ILE A 282 23.75 -16.84 9.87
N ILE A 283 23.35 -17.41 11.01
CA ILE A 283 24.17 -17.43 12.23
C ILE A 283 25.51 -18.12 11.95
N LYS A 284 25.51 -19.26 11.26
CA LYS A 284 26.74 -20.00 10.94
C LYS A 284 27.71 -19.20 10.06
N LYS A 285 27.18 -18.41 9.11
CA LYS A 285 27.99 -17.67 8.13
C LYS A 285 28.40 -16.27 8.58
N TYR A 286 27.52 -15.55 9.28
CA TYR A 286 27.66 -14.13 9.60
C TYR A 286 27.57 -13.82 11.10
N GLY A 287 27.29 -14.82 11.94
CA GLY A 287 27.15 -14.65 13.39
C GLY A 287 25.77 -14.20 13.84
N LEU A 288 25.50 -14.36 15.14
CA LEU A 288 24.21 -14.05 15.76
C LEU A 288 23.88 -12.56 15.74
N SER A 289 24.88 -11.70 15.88
CA SER A 289 24.70 -10.24 15.84
C SER A 289 24.19 -9.77 14.48
N HIS A 290 24.67 -10.37 13.38
CA HIS A 290 24.18 -10.04 12.03
C HIS A 290 22.73 -10.52 11.82
N LEU A 291 22.35 -11.68 12.37
CA LEU A 291 20.95 -12.11 12.34
C LEU A 291 20.04 -11.08 13.02
N ASP A 292 20.47 -10.52 14.15
CA ASP A 292 19.69 -9.55 14.93
C ASP A 292 19.52 -8.20 14.18
N THR A 293 20.33 -7.86 13.16
CA THR A 293 20.15 -6.63 12.37
C THR A 293 19.10 -6.75 11.26
N ILE A 294 18.69 -7.98 10.90
CA ILE A 294 17.72 -8.25 9.82
C ILE A 294 16.49 -9.03 10.30
N SER A 295 16.38 -9.32 11.60
CA SER A 295 15.30 -10.12 12.18
C SER A 295 14.72 -9.53 13.45
N LYS A 296 13.49 -9.95 13.78
CA LYS A 296 12.78 -9.57 15.01
C LYS A 296 13.24 -10.48 16.15
N LYS A 297 14.22 -10.04 16.93
CA LYS A 297 15.00 -10.84 17.90
C LYS A 297 14.16 -11.72 18.84
N HIS A 298 13.06 -11.19 19.34
CA HIS A 298 12.17 -11.87 20.30
C HIS A 298 11.33 -13.05 19.75
N PHE A 299 11.35 -13.30 18.44
CA PHE A 299 10.62 -14.45 17.88
C PHE A 299 11.30 -15.76 18.28
N LYS A 300 10.48 -16.80 18.52
CA LYS A 300 10.96 -18.16 18.84
C LYS A 300 11.89 -18.74 17.75
N ASN A 301 11.79 -18.26 16.51
CA ASN A 301 12.68 -18.65 15.41
C ASN A 301 14.17 -18.46 15.76
N ARG A 302 14.52 -17.41 16.51
CA ARG A 302 15.90 -17.14 16.94
C ARG A 302 16.46 -18.25 17.83
N GLU A 303 15.66 -18.76 18.76
CA GLU A 303 16.06 -19.87 19.65
C GLU A 303 16.14 -21.20 18.88
N LYS A 304 15.16 -21.46 18.02
CA LYS A 304 15.15 -22.67 17.17
C LYS A 304 16.37 -22.72 16.24
N ALA A 305 16.72 -21.59 15.62
CA ALA A 305 17.91 -21.47 14.79
C ALA A 305 19.20 -21.79 15.54
N GLN A 306 19.34 -21.30 16.78
CA GLN A 306 20.50 -21.63 17.63
C GLN A 306 20.51 -23.11 18.05
N LYS A 307 19.34 -23.72 18.31
CA LYS A 307 19.24 -25.15 18.61
C LYS A 307 19.68 -26.03 17.44
N ILE A 308 19.34 -25.65 16.20
CA ILE A 308 19.78 -26.36 14.98
C ILE A 308 21.32 -26.40 14.87
N LEU A 309 22.02 -25.40 15.41
CA LEU A 309 23.48 -25.31 15.34
C LEU A 309 24.21 -26.02 16.48
N LYS A 310 23.51 -26.49 17.51
CA LYS A 310 24.15 -27.26 18.58
C LYS A 310 24.56 -28.62 18.04
N PRO A 311 25.78 -29.11 18.32
CA PRO A 311 26.12 -30.50 18.07
C PRO A 311 25.15 -31.40 18.84
N LEU A 312 24.77 -32.52 18.22
CA LEU A 312 23.98 -33.58 18.85
C LEU A 312 24.67 -34.10 20.11
#